data_AF-A0A5P8WH35-F1
#
_entry.id   AF-A0A5P8WH35-F1
#
_cell.length_a   1.000
_cell.length_b   1.000
_cell.length_c   1.000
_cell.angle_alpha   90.00
_cell.angle_beta   90.00
_cell.angle_gamma   90.00
#
_symmetry.space_group_name_H-M   'P 1'
#
loop_
_entity.id
_entity.type
_entity.pdbx_description
1 polymer ?
#
loop_
_entity_poly.entity_id
_entity_poly.type
_entity_poly.pdbx_seq_one_letter_code
_entity_poly.pdbx_strand_id
1 'polypeptide(L)'
;MSAKDKFHDIVRLALEKDGWNITNDPLYIDFGQVQMRIDLGAEKLLAAEKEGEKIAVEIKSFLNPSAITDFHLALGQFLNYRTALREKEPERNLYLAVDAETYNDFFYASVSTASNSRISIKTGSLRY
;
A
#
# COMPACT_ATOMS: atom_id res chain seq x y z
N MET A 1 9.70 12.60 -14.29
CA MET A 1 8.93 11.71 -13.39
C MET A 1 9.43 10.29 -13.56
N SER A 2 9.72 9.62 -12.46
CA SER A 2 10.08 8.20 -12.43
C SER A 2 8.84 7.34 -12.68
N ALA A 3 9.03 6.06 -13.03
CA ALA A 3 7.91 5.13 -13.15
C ALA A 3 7.13 4.99 -11.82
N LYS A 4 7.83 5.05 -10.67
CA LYS A 4 7.22 5.05 -9.34
C LYS A 4 6.24 6.22 -9.13
N ASP A 5 6.61 7.42 -9.57
CA ASP A 5 5.74 8.60 -9.47
C ASP A 5 4.44 8.41 -10.27
N LYS A 6 4.51 7.74 -11.43
CA LYS A 6 3.31 7.46 -12.23
C LYS A 6 2.34 6.50 -11.53
N PHE A 7 2.84 5.44 -10.89
CA PHE A 7 1.98 4.51 -10.14
C PHE A 7 1.30 5.21 -8.97
N HIS A 8 2.04 6.06 -8.26
CA HIS A 8 1.49 6.88 -7.18
C HIS A 8 0.35 7.77 -7.68
N ASP A 9 0.59 8.53 -8.76
CA ASP A 9 -0.41 9.43 -9.34
C ASP A 9 -1.66 8.68 -9.83
N ILE A 10 -1.49 7.49 -10.43
CA ILE A 10 -2.60 6.65 -10.88
C ILE A 10 -3.48 6.20 -9.70
N VAL A 11 -2.87 5.71 -8.61
CA VAL A 11 -3.61 5.25 -7.43
C VAL A 11 -4.34 6.41 -6.76
N ARG A 12 -3.68 7.56 -6.64
CA ARG A 12 -4.29 8.78 -6.10
C ARG A 12 -5.52 9.19 -6.90
N LEU A 13 -5.38 9.30 -8.22
CA LEU A 13 -6.48 9.67 -9.11
C LEU A 13 -7.63 8.65 -9.06
N ALA A 14 -7.33 7.36 -8.91
CA ALA A 14 -8.35 6.33 -8.77
C ALA A 14 -9.15 6.49 -7.47
N LEU A 15 -8.48 6.75 -6.34
CA LEU A 15 -9.13 7.03 -5.07
C LEU A 15 -10.02 8.29 -5.15
N GLU A 16 -9.50 9.38 -5.71
CA GLU A 16 -10.25 10.63 -5.88
C GLU A 16 -11.50 10.42 -6.76
N LYS A 17 -11.39 9.67 -7.86
CA LYS A 17 -12.53 9.31 -8.73
C LYS A 17 -13.57 8.44 -8.04
N ASP A 18 -13.14 7.56 -7.15
CA ASP A 18 -14.01 6.72 -6.34
C ASP A 18 -14.62 7.47 -5.14
N GLY A 19 -14.38 8.79 -5.03
CA GLY A 19 -14.96 9.66 -4.00
C GLY A 19 -14.23 9.60 -2.67
N TRP A 20 -12.98 9.14 -2.64
CA TRP A 20 -12.12 9.28 -1.46
C TRP A 20 -11.50 10.68 -1.41
N ASN A 21 -11.49 11.28 -0.23
CA ASN A 21 -10.78 12.51 0.05
C ASN A 21 -9.35 12.19 0.50
N ILE A 22 -8.35 12.67 -0.23
CA ILE A 22 -6.93 12.50 0.14
C ILE A 22 -6.60 13.43 1.30
N THR A 23 -6.25 12.89 2.47
CA THR A 23 -5.96 13.68 3.68
C THR A 23 -4.47 13.97 3.83
N ASN A 24 -3.60 13.02 3.43
CA ASN A 24 -2.14 13.18 3.51
C ASN A 24 -1.45 12.44 2.36
N ASP A 25 -0.50 13.11 1.73
CA ASP A 25 0.34 12.56 0.68
C ASP A 25 1.75 13.19 0.75
N PRO A 26 2.70 12.60 1.51
CA PRO A 26 2.58 11.34 2.24
C PRO A 26 1.98 11.48 3.66
N LEU A 27 1.42 10.38 4.16
CA LEU A 27 1.12 10.13 5.57
C LEU A 27 2.42 9.78 6.32
N TYR A 28 2.69 10.51 7.39
CA TYR A 28 3.83 10.26 8.26
C TYR A 28 3.36 9.56 9.55
N ILE A 29 3.97 8.42 9.85
CA ILE A 29 3.70 7.68 11.08
C ILE A 29 5.01 7.11 11.64
N ASP A 30 5.36 7.49 12.87
CA ASP A 30 6.56 6.94 13.53
C ASP A 30 6.26 5.59 14.20
N PHE A 31 7.26 4.73 14.29
CA PHE A 31 7.18 3.45 14.99
C PHE A 31 8.22 3.43 16.12
N GLY A 32 7.79 3.52 17.37
CA GLY A 32 8.68 3.65 18.52
C GLY A 32 9.60 4.87 18.43
N GLN A 33 10.91 4.69 18.71
CA GLN A 33 11.94 5.74 18.56
C GLN A 33 12.48 5.86 17.12
N VAL A 34 12.02 5.01 16.20
CA VAL A 34 12.46 5.02 14.81
C VAL A 34 11.51 5.91 14.01
N GLN A 35 12.01 7.04 13.52
CA GLN A 35 11.34 7.78 12.45
C GLN A 35 11.42 6.91 11.18
N MET A 36 10.32 6.23 10.84
CA MET A 36 10.24 5.36 9.65
C MET A 36 10.58 6.06 8.32
N ARG A 37 10.66 7.40 8.33
CA ARG A 37 11.15 8.23 7.22
C ARG A 37 12.60 7.94 6.83
N ILE A 38 13.48 7.59 7.79
CA ILE A 38 14.94 7.68 7.60
C ILE A 38 15.56 6.33 7.19
N ASP A 39 15.07 5.20 7.69
CA ASP A 39 15.80 3.92 7.54
C ASP A 39 15.40 3.04 6.35
N LEU A 40 14.28 3.30 5.66
CA LEU A 40 13.74 2.35 4.67
C LEU A 40 13.70 2.83 3.22
N GLY A 41 14.16 4.05 2.90
CA GLY A 41 13.92 4.61 1.55
C GLY A 41 12.43 4.54 1.16
N ALA A 42 11.58 4.59 2.19
CA ALA A 42 10.23 4.05 2.19
C ALA A 42 9.34 4.81 1.22
N GLU A 43 8.73 4.05 0.30
CA GLU A 43 7.72 4.56 -0.62
C GLU A 43 6.56 5.21 0.14
N LYS A 44 5.95 6.23 -0.48
CA LYS A 44 5.00 7.14 0.16
C LYS A 44 3.71 6.41 0.56
N LEU A 45 3.34 6.50 1.83
CA LEU A 45 2.04 6.04 2.32
C LEU A 45 1.00 7.13 2.03
N LEU A 46 -0.07 6.81 1.32
CA LEU A 46 -1.15 7.74 0.99
C LEU A 46 -2.30 7.59 1.98
N ALA A 47 -2.78 8.67 2.58
CA ALA A 47 -3.95 8.64 3.46
C ALA A 47 -5.18 9.17 2.75
N ALA A 48 -6.31 8.48 2.91
CA ALA A 48 -7.59 8.92 2.39
C ALA A 48 -8.75 8.59 3.34
N GLU A 49 -9.86 9.29 3.17
CA GLU A 49 -11.09 9.09 3.92
C GLU A 49 -12.33 9.14 3.02
N LYS A 50 -13.35 8.34 3.35
CA LYS A 50 -14.65 8.36 2.67
C LYS A 50 -15.73 7.89 3.64
N GLU A 51 -16.79 8.69 3.82
CA GLU A 51 -17.98 8.31 4.63
C GLU A 51 -17.63 7.79 6.05
N GLY A 52 -16.59 8.37 6.68
CA GLY A 52 -16.12 7.96 8.00
C GLY A 52 -15.15 6.76 8.00
N GLU A 53 -14.93 6.10 6.86
CA GLU A 53 -13.87 5.11 6.67
C GLU A 53 -12.54 5.83 6.43
N LYS A 54 -11.49 5.45 7.18
CA LYS A 54 -10.13 5.95 6.98
C LYS A 54 -9.24 4.84 6.45
N ILE A 55 -8.44 5.17 5.44
CA ILE A 55 -7.46 4.24 4.87
C ILE A 55 -6.06 4.85 4.80
N ALA A 56 -5.08 3.98 4.82
CA ALA A 56 -3.72 4.22 4.40
C ALA A 56 -3.41 3.26 3.25
N VAL A 57 -2.74 3.73 2.20
CA VAL A 57 -2.42 2.94 1.01
C VAL A 57 -0.93 3.00 0.77
N GLU A 58 -0.27 1.85 0.89
CA GLU A 58 1.12 1.68 0.49
C GLU A 58 1.15 1.28 -1.00
N ILE A 59 1.84 2.06 -1.82
CA ILE A 59 1.84 1.89 -3.27
C ILE A 59 3.16 1.25 -3.70
N LYS A 60 3.10 0.05 -4.27
CA LYS A 60 4.26 -0.71 -4.74
C LYS A 60 4.18 -0.92 -6.24
N SER A 61 5.27 -0.59 -6.92
CA SER A 61 5.36 -0.68 -8.40
C SER A 61 6.08 -1.93 -8.91
N PHE A 62 6.71 -2.72 -8.02
CA PHE A 62 7.38 -4.00 -8.33
C PHE A 62 8.29 -3.96 -9.59
N LEU A 63 8.98 -2.84 -9.80
CA LEU A 63 9.77 -2.58 -11.01
C LEU A 63 11.13 -3.27 -11.04
N ASN A 64 11.57 -3.91 -9.94
CA ASN A 64 12.87 -4.57 -9.92
C ASN A 64 12.83 -5.93 -10.63
N PRO A 65 13.96 -6.39 -11.20
CA PRO A 65 14.03 -7.69 -11.87
C PRO A 65 13.67 -8.90 -10.99
N SER A 66 13.78 -8.75 -9.66
CA SER A 66 13.44 -9.78 -8.68
C SER A 66 12.22 -9.35 -7.87
N ALA A 67 11.03 -9.73 -8.34
CA ALA A 67 9.78 -9.45 -7.65
C ALA A 67 9.67 -10.16 -6.28
N ILE A 68 10.40 -11.27 -6.04
CA ILE A 68 10.51 -11.88 -4.70
C ILE A 68 11.22 -10.94 -3.72
N THR A 69 12.29 -10.29 -4.15
CA THR A 69 13.01 -9.32 -3.32
C THR A 69 12.11 -8.12 -2.99
N ASP A 70 11.40 -7.59 -4.00
CA ASP A 70 10.44 -6.51 -3.80
C ASP A 70 9.30 -6.91 -2.88
N PHE A 71 8.82 -8.15 -2.98
CA PHE A 71 7.79 -8.68 -2.11
C PHE A 71 8.25 -8.72 -0.64
N HIS A 72 9.45 -9.24 -0.35
CA HIS A 72 9.94 -9.29 1.03
C HIS A 72 10.13 -7.90 1.64
N LEU A 73 10.61 -6.93 0.85
CA LEU A 73 10.72 -5.53 1.28
C LEU A 73 9.34 -4.91 1.52
N ALA A 74 8.41 -5.08 0.59
CA ALA A 74 7.04 -4.59 0.69
C ALA A 74 6.31 -5.18 1.90
N LEU A 75 6.43 -6.50 2.13
CA LEU A 75 5.80 -7.17 3.25
C LEU A 75 6.37 -6.68 4.58
N GLY A 76 7.68 -6.53 4.70
CA GLY A 76 8.30 -5.98 5.92
C GLY A 76 7.81 -4.57 6.22
N GLN A 77 7.79 -3.70 5.21
CA GLN A 77 7.31 -2.33 5.33
C GLN A 77 5.81 -2.27 5.68
N PHE A 78 4.98 -3.07 5.02
CA PHE A 78 3.55 -3.18 5.31
C PHE A 78 3.27 -3.61 6.74
N LEU A 79 4.01 -4.61 7.25
CA LEU A 79 3.87 -5.08 8.62
C LEU A 79 4.27 -4.00 9.65
N ASN A 80 5.30 -3.22 9.36
CA ASN A 80 5.72 -2.10 10.20
C ASN A 80 4.64 -1.01 10.24
N TYR A 81 4.12 -0.58 9.08
CA TYR A 81 3.03 0.40 9.04
C TYR A 81 1.77 -0.11 9.73
N ARG A 82 1.39 -1.37 9.52
CA ARG A 82 0.22 -1.95 10.18
C ARG A 82 0.35 -1.91 11.69
N THR A 83 1.56 -2.15 12.21
CA THR A 83 1.81 -2.12 13.65
C THR A 83 1.75 -0.68 14.17
N ALA A 84 2.39 0.27 13.48
CA ALA A 84 2.33 1.69 13.85
C ALA A 84 0.90 2.26 13.80
N LEU A 85 0.12 1.91 12.78
CA LEU A 85 -1.28 2.33 12.64
C LEU A 85 -2.15 1.78 13.76
N ARG A 86 -1.97 0.51 14.14
CA ARG A 86 -2.71 -0.09 15.27
C ARG A 86 -2.46 0.64 16.59
N GLU A 87 -1.29 1.24 16.77
CA GLU A 87 -0.97 2.00 17.98
C GLU A 87 -1.47 3.44 17.93
N LYS A 88 -1.39 4.12 16.78
CA LYS A 88 -1.62 5.57 16.67
C LYS A 88 -2.95 5.97 16.02
N GLU A 89 -3.42 5.21 15.03
CA GLU A 89 -4.66 5.45 14.28
C GLU A 89 -5.37 4.11 14.02
N PRO A 90 -5.84 3.41 15.07
CA PRO A 90 -6.35 2.04 14.96
C PRO A 90 -7.59 1.91 14.06
N GLU A 91 -8.29 3.00 13.80
CA GLU A 91 -9.44 3.06 12.89
C GLU A 91 -9.04 3.16 11.41
N ARG A 92 -7.75 3.43 11.11
CA ARG A 92 -7.25 3.57 9.74
C ARG A 92 -6.76 2.21 9.21
N ASN A 93 -7.48 1.69 8.21
CA ASN A 93 -7.14 0.42 7.57
C ASN A 93 -5.99 0.58 6.57
N LEU A 94 -4.98 -0.29 6.66
CA LEU A 94 -3.86 -0.32 5.73
C LEU A 94 -4.12 -1.25 4.54
N TYR A 95 -3.92 -0.74 3.33
CA TYR A 95 -4.02 -1.46 2.07
C TYR A 95 -2.69 -1.40 1.30
N LEU A 96 -2.42 -2.46 0.53
CA LEU A 96 -1.29 -2.53 -0.39
C LEU A 96 -1.83 -2.40 -1.82
N ALA A 97 -1.45 -1.34 -2.52
CA ALA A 97 -1.76 -1.14 -3.93
C ALA A 97 -0.61 -1.70 -4.79
N VAL A 98 -0.97 -2.65 -5.66
CA VAL A 98 -0.10 -3.29 -6.64
C VAL A 98 -0.81 -3.30 -7.99
N ASP A 99 -0.05 -3.38 -9.08
CA ASP A 99 -0.66 -3.59 -10.39
C ASP A 99 -1.25 -5.01 -10.52
N ALA A 100 -2.14 -5.19 -11.49
CA ALA A 100 -2.88 -6.43 -11.67
C ALA A 100 -2.00 -7.61 -12.12
N GLU A 101 -0.93 -7.34 -12.88
CA GLU A 101 0.00 -8.37 -13.34
C GLU A 101 0.78 -8.93 -12.15
N THR A 102 1.36 -8.05 -11.33
CA THR A 102 1.99 -8.42 -10.06
C THR A 102 1.05 -9.20 -9.15
N TYR A 103 -0.22 -8.77 -9.03
CA TYR A 103 -1.20 -9.50 -8.23
C TYR A 103 -1.44 -10.92 -8.74
N ASN A 104 -1.64 -11.09 -10.04
CA ASN A 104 -1.91 -12.40 -10.64
C ASN A 104 -0.68 -13.32 -10.60
N ASP A 105 0.51 -12.78 -10.84
CA ASP A 105 1.72 -13.58 -10.95
C ASP A 105 2.27 -14.00 -9.58
N PHE A 106 2.20 -13.11 -8.57
CA PHE A 106 2.80 -13.36 -7.26
C PHE A 106 1.79 -13.72 -6.18
N PHE A 107 0.64 -13.06 -6.14
CA PHE A 107 -0.31 -13.24 -5.05
C PHE A 107 -1.35 -14.31 -5.37
N TYR A 108 -1.84 -14.42 -6.60
CA TYR A 108 -2.81 -15.46 -6.95
C TYR A 108 -2.19 -16.87 -6.91
N ALA A 109 -0.95 -17.02 -7.38
CA ALA A 109 -0.21 -18.29 -7.32
C ALA A 109 0.19 -18.72 -5.90
N SER A 110 0.34 -17.77 -4.96
CA SER A 110 0.72 -18.06 -3.56
C SER A 110 -0.50 -18.22 -2.63
N VAL A 111 -1.61 -17.54 -2.91
CA VAL A 111 -2.85 -17.59 -2.11
C VAL A 111 -3.57 -18.95 -2.23
N SER A 112 -3.36 -19.73 -3.30
CA SER A 112 -3.86 -21.12 -3.34
C SER A 112 -3.27 -22.02 -2.26
N THR A 113 -2.15 -21.62 -1.62
CA THR A 113 -1.47 -22.41 -0.57
C THR A 113 -1.64 -21.80 0.83
N ALA A 114 -2.01 -20.52 0.95
CA ALA A 114 -2.05 -19.80 2.24
C ALA A 114 -3.46 -19.31 2.60
N SER A 115 -4.37 -20.24 2.88
CA SER A 115 -5.63 -19.93 3.57
C SER A 115 -5.36 -19.31 4.96
N ASN A 116 -6.13 -18.28 5.30
CA ASN A 116 -6.29 -17.66 6.64
C ASN A 116 -5.41 -16.47 7.06
N SER A 117 -5.21 -15.47 6.19
CA SER A 117 -5.13 -14.09 6.70
C SER A 117 -5.85 -13.13 5.77
N ARG A 118 -6.85 -12.41 6.29
CA ARG A 118 -7.65 -11.42 5.55
C ARG A 118 -6.75 -10.26 5.11
N ILE A 119 -6.16 -10.38 3.92
CA ILE A 119 -5.68 -9.24 3.15
C ILE A 119 -6.79 -8.91 2.16
N SER A 120 -7.58 -7.89 2.50
CA SER A 120 -8.62 -7.38 1.60
C SER A 120 -7.94 -6.53 0.54
N ILE A 121 -7.53 -7.12 -0.59
CA ILE A 121 -7.05 -6.36 -1.74
C ILE A 121 -8.29 -6.00 -2.57
N LYS A 122 -8.75 -4.74 -2.50
CA LYS A 122 -9.75 -4.22 -3.45
C LYS A 122 -9.04 -3.99 -4.78
N THR A 123 -9.11 -4.98 -5.68
CA THR A 123 -8.66 -4.80 -7.07
C THR A 123 -9.76 -4.09 -7.86
N GLY A 124 -9.54 -2.82 -8.16
CA GLY A 124 -10.31 -2.12 -9.19
C GLY A 124 -9.79 -2.53 -10.56
N SER A 125 -10.55 -3.33 -11.30
CA SER A 125 -10.24 -3.63 -12.71
C SER A 125 -10.44 -2.37 -13.55
N LEU A 126 -9.36 -1.61 -13.75
CA LEU A 126 -9.31 -0.60 -14.79
C LEU A 126 -8.95 -1.30 -16.10
N ARG A 127 -9.98 -1.64 -16.88
CA ARG A 127 -9.79 -1.89 -18.32
C ARG A 127 -9.60 -0.53 -18.98
N TYR A 128 -8.43 -0.33 -19.58
CA TYR A 128 -8.19 0.74 -20.55
C TYR A 128 -8.97 0.48 -21.84
#